data_AF-A0A4Q4T3K5-F1
#
_entry.id   AF-A0A4Q4T3K5-F1
#
_cell.length_a   1.000
_cell.length_b   1.000
_cell.length_c   1.000
_cell.angle_alpha   90.00
_cell.angle_beta   90.00
_cell.angle_gamma   90.00
#
_symmetry.space_group_name_H-M   'P 1'
#
loop_
_entity.id
_entity.type
_entity.pdbx_description
1 polymer ?
#
loop_
_entity_poly.entity_id
_entity_poly.type
_entity_poly.pdbx_seq_one_letter_code
_entity_poly.pdbx_strand_id
1 'polypeptide(L)'
;MPSADRITGLHEAVRKDEPNLIDGKLSMAGYQCGTSPATMLLLAIDPASGDSLFHTAMRTERLDALSTLRKTFPPNGSFEIPTRLLLKHKNYQGETILHVAAQTGNQDMVTAAYRLFCRDSLPNERRFTPTPAEERNPGFEDGSRLPPLMFLLEQNAASQDAASVARTNGYEDVARWIERLVTKLDPHGDRNDAKERERMQEFVRQRQQHRYTEIHVEDDEVYEDDSDDEEDADDKHNHDGKND
;
A
#
# COMPACT_ATOMS: atom_id res chain seq x y z
N MET A 1 7.75 18.93 -2.86
CA MET A 1 6.55 18.60 -2.05
C MET A 1 5.32 19.15 -2.74
N PRO A 2 4.18 18.43 -2.76
CA PRO A 2 2.92 18.96 -3.29
C PRO A 2 2.41 20.14 -2.46
N SER A 3 1.69 21.08 -3.08
CA SER A 3 1.00 22.15 -2.35
C SER A 3 -0.27 21.64 -1.67
N ALA A 4 -0.72 22.31 -0.61
CA ALA A 4 -1.96 21.98 0.10
C ALA A 4 -3.19 21.99 -0.83
N ASP A 5 -3.29 22.96 -1.76
CA ASP A 5 -4.37 23.03 -2.74
C ASP A 5 -4.39 21.81 -3.67
N ARG A 6 -3.20 21.32 -4.06
CA ARG A 6 -3.07 20.13 -4.90
C ARG A 6 -3.52 18.87 -4.17
N ILE A 7 -3.09 18.72 -2.91
CA ILE A 7 -3.56 17.63 -2.03
C ILE A 7 -5.08 17.70 -1.90
N THR A 8 -5.62 18.86 -1.57
CA THR A 8 -7.07 19.09 -1.46
C THR A 8 -7.80 18.69 -2.74
N GLY A 9 -7.27 19.07 -3.90
CA GLY A 9 -7.81 18.71 -5.20
C GLY A 9 -7.81 17.21 -5.51
N LEU A 10 -6.81 16.45 -5.01
CA LEU A 10 -6.75 14.99 -5.12
C LEU A 10 -7.79 14.33 -4.21
N HIS A 11 -7.88 14.75 -2.95
CA HIS A 11 -8.90 14.26 -2.02
C HIS A 11 -10.31 14.51 -2.57
N GLU A 12 -10.55 15.68 -3.16
CA GLU A 12 -11.85 15.99 -3.76
C GLU A 12 -12.20 15.08 -4.95
N ALA A 13 -11.22 14.74 -5.79
CA ALA A 13 -11.44 13.77 -6.87
C ALA A 13 -11.80 12.37 -6.33
N VAL A 14 -11.16 11.96 -5.23
CA VAL A 14 -11.49 10.70 -4.54
C VAL A 14 -12.92 10.73 -3.97
N ARG A 15 -13.35 11.82 -3.32
CA ARG A 15 -14.71 11.94 -2.76
C ARG A 15 -15.81 11.82 -3.83
N LYS A 16 -15.53 12.35 -5.04
CA LYS A 16 -16.44 12.32 -6.20
C LYS A 16 -16.50 10.97 -6.91
N ASP A 17 -15.57 10.06 -6.61
CA ASP A 17 -15.50 8.73 -7.24
C ASP A 17 -15.40 8.79 -8.76
N GLU A 18 -14.50 9.64 -9.26
CA GLU A 18 -14.25 9.82 -10.69
C GLU A 18 -12.89 9.20 -11.07
N PRO A 19 -12.81 7.89 -11.40
CA PRO A 19 -11.54 7.19 -11.69
C PRO A 19 -10.60 7.92 -12.63
N ASN A 20 -11.13 8.43 -13.76
CA ASN A 20 -10.34 9.14 -14.76
C ASN A 20 -9.79 10.47 -14.21
N LEU A 21 -10.56 11.16 -13.37
CA LEU A 21 -10.12 12.40 -12.74
C LEU A 21 -9.05 12.12 -11.68
N ILE A 22 -9.20 11.05 -10.89
CA ILE A 22 -8.21 10.62 -9.89
C ILE A 22 -6.88 10.31 -10.59
N ASP A 23 -6.89 9.46 -11.62
CA ASP A 23 -5.69 9.06 -12.35
C ASP A 23 -5.00 10.25 -13.04
N GLY A 24 -5.79 11.08 -13.73
CA GLY A 24 -5.28 12.29 -14.39
C GLY A 24 -4.66 13.28 -13.40
N LYS A 25 -5.32 13.53 -12.25
CA LYS A 25 -4.77 14.43 -11.23
C LYS A 25 -3.54 13.84 -10.53
N LEU A 26 -3.50 12.55 -10.25
CA LEU A 26 -2.33 11.89 -9.65
C LEU A 26 -1.13 11.95 -10.59
N SER A 27 -1.35 11.65 -11.88
CA SER A 27 -0.32 11.73 -12.91
C SER A 27 0.23 13.14 -13.07
N MET A 28 -0.66 14.13 -13.17
CA MET A 28 -0.27 15.54 -13.24
C MET A 28 0.48 16.00 -11.99
N ALA A 29 0.02 15.60 -10.81
CA ALA A 29 0.65 15.94 -9.53
C ALA A 29 2.04 15.32 -9.40
N GLY A 30 2.20 14.05 -9.78
CA GLY A 30 3.49 13.36 -9.83
C GLY A 30 4.47 14.08 -10.74
N TYR A 31 4.07 14.32 -12.00
CA TYR A 31 4.88 15.05 -12.97
C TYR A 31 5.34 16.42 -12.46
N GLN A 32 4.40 17.24 -11.94
CA GLN A 32 4.69 18.57 -11.42
C GLN A 32 5.61 18.56 -10.18
N CYS A 33 5.64 17.46 -9.43
CA CYS A 33 6.50 17.29 -8.27
C CYS A 33 7.81 16.56 -8.60
N GLY A 34 8.06 16.19 -9.86
CA GLY A 34 9.22 15.41 -10.28
C GLY A 34 9.23 14.01 -9.65
N THR A 35 8.06 13.38 -9.49
CA THR A 35 7.93 12.08 -8.84
C THR A 35 6.91 11.18 -9.55
N SER A 36 6.85 9.90 -9.17
CA SER A 36 5.89 8.95 -9.74
C SER A 36 4.50 9.10 -9.12
N PRO A 37 3.42 8.71 -9.84
CA PRO A 37 2.06 8.66 -9.27
C PRO A 37 1.99 7.82 -7.99
N ALA A 38 2.72 6.70 -7.92
CA ALA A 38 2.77 5.85 -6.72
C ALA A 38 3.41 6.57 -5.52
N THR A 39 4.49 7.31 -5.74
CA THR A 39 5.09 8.14 -4.69
C THR A 39 4.16 9.28 -4.29
N MET A 40 3.40 9.83 -5.24
CA MET A 40 2.40 10.85 -4.95
C MET A 40 1.31 10.35 -3.98
N LEU A 41 0.94 9.06 -4.01
CA LEU A 41 0.02 8.49 -3.01
C LEU A 41 0.54 8.59 -1.58
N LEU A 42 1.85 8.48 -1.38
CA LEU A 42 2.51 8.59 -0.07
C LEU A 42 2.56 10.03 0.43
N LEU A 43 2.62 10.99 -0.49
CA LEU A 43 2.77 12.41 -0.21
C LEU A 43 1.42 13.15 -0.12
N ALA A 44 0.36 12.59 -0.69
CA ALA A 44 -0.99 13.15 -0.67
C ALA A 44 -1.69 12.86 0.67
N ILE A 45 -1.16 13.45 1.74
CA ILE A 45 -1.73 13.42 3.09
C ILE A 45 -2.43 14.75 3.36
N ASP A 46 -3.73 14.69 3.65
CA ASP A 46 -4.53 15.87 4.00
C ASP A 46 -3.94 16.57 5.23
N PRO A 47 -3.54 17.85 5.15
CA PRO A 47 -2.86 18.53 6.24
C PRO A 47 -3.78 18.87 7.43
N ALA A 48 -5.11 18.79 7.28
CA ALA A 48 -6.05 19.10 8.34
C ALA A 48 -6.40 17.85 9.17
N SER A 49 -6.55 16.69 8.53
CA SER A 49 -6.93 15.44 9.21
C SER A 49 -5.79 14.42 9.33
N GLY A 50 -4.73 14.56 8.55
CA GLY A 50 -3.70 13.55 8.38
C GLY A 50 -4.15 12.34 7.55
N ASP A 51 -5.31 12.40 6.91
CA ASP A 51 -5.82 11.32 6.08
C ASP A 51 -5.00 11.14 4.81
N SER A 52 -4.72 9.90 4.42
CA SER A 52 -4.30 9.61 3.05
C SER A 52 -5.51 9.55 2.10
N LEU A 53 -5.24 9.48 0.80
CA LEU A 53 -6.30 9.27 -0.21
C LEU A 53 -7.10 7.98 0.05
N PHE A 54 -6.48 6.93 0.59
CA PHE A 54 -7.18 5.70 0.97
C PHE A 54 -8.14 5.92 2.14
N HIS A 55 -7.75 6.68 3.17
CA HIS A 55 -8.66 7.05 4.26
C HIS A 55 -9.88 7.80 3.73
N THR A 56 -9.67 8.73 2.81
CA THR A 56 -10.76 9.49 2.18
C THR A 56 -11.69 8.58 1.40
N ALA A 57 -11.16 7.72 0.55
CA ALA A 57 -11.95 6.75 -0.21
C ALA A 57 -12.76 5.82 0.72
N MET A 58 -12.16 5.38 1.84
CA MET A 58 -12.85 4.58 2.85
C MET A 58 -14.01 5.34 3.49
N ARG A 59 -13.76 6.57 3.95
CA ARG A 59 -14.76 7.39 4.64
C ARG A 59 -15.94 7.74 3.75
N THR A 60 -15.70 7.95 2.46
CA THR A 60 -16.75 8.24 1.48
C THR A 60 -17.29 7.01 0.77
N GLU A 61 -16.89 5.80 1.19
CA GLU A 61 -17.38 4.51 0.65
C GLU A 61 -17.22 4.37 -0.87
N ARG A 62 -16.07 4.80 -1.40
CA ARG A 62 -15.78 4.82 -2.86
C ARG A 62 -14.91 3.65 -3.28
N LEU A 63 -15.54 2.51 -3.57
CA LEU A 63 -14.83 1.29 -4.01
C LEU A 63 -14.11 1.46 -5.36
N ASP A 64 -14.68 2.24 -6.30
CA ASP A 64 -14.06 2.46 -7.61
C ASP A 64 -12.81 3.35 -7.50
N ALA A 65 -12.87 4.40 -6.66
CA ALA A 65 -11.71 5.17 -6.27
C ALA A 65 -10.63 4.28 -5.62
N LEU A 66 -10.97 3.37 -4.70
CA LEU A 66 -10.00 2.43 -4.11
C LEU A 66 -9.33 1.54 -5.16
N SER A 67 -10.11 0.99 -6.12
CA SER A 67 -9.54 0.21 -7.22
C SER A 67 -8.60 1.05 -8.09
N THR A 68 -8.95 2.31 -8.33
CA THR A 68 -8.12 3.25 -9.09
C THR A 68 -6.80 3.54 -8.36
N LEU A 69 -6.86 3.91 -7.08
CA LEU A 69 -5.68 4.18 -6.24
C LEU A 69 -4.77 2.96 -6.12
N ARG A 70 -5.36 1.75 -6.00
CA ARG A 70 -4.61 0.50 -5.96
C ARG A 70 -3.82 0.26 -7.25
N LYS A 71 -4.42 0.50 -8.41
CA LYS A 71 -3.78 0.27 -9.73
C LYS A 71 -2.58 1.18 -9.97
N THR A 72 -2.47 2.29 -9.23
CA THR A 72 -1.31 3.18 -9.27
C THR A 72 -0.04 2.51 -8.76
N PHE A 73 -0.15 1.44 -7.94
CA PHE A 73 1.02 0.68 -7.52
C PHE A 73 1.49 -0.31 -8.60
N PRO A 74 2.81 -0.41 -8.84
CA PRO A 74 3.33 -1.34 -9.83
C PRO A 74 3.11 -2.80 -9.39
N PRO A 75 2.81 -3.71 -10.34
CA PRO A 75 2.46 -5.10 -10.02
C PRO A 75 3.66 -5.95 -9.60
N ASN A 76 4.89 -5.54 -9.94
CA ASN A 76 6.14 -6.30 -9.76
C ASN A 76 6.66 -6.36 -8.31
N GLY A 77 5.95 -5.77 -7.34
CA GLY A 77 6.31 -5.89 -5.92
C GLY A 77 7.41 -4.97 -5.43
N SER A 78 8.08 -4.20 -6.30
CA SER A 78 9.09 -3.19 -5.91
C SER A 78 8.52 -2.13 -4.96
N PHE A 79 7.20 -1.94 -4.98
CA PHE A 79 6.49 -0.99 -4.11
C PHE A 79 5.80 -1.65 -2.91
N GLU A 80 6.12 -2.90 -2.58
CA GLU A 80 5.42 -3.62 -1.52
C GLU A 80 5.57 -2.97 -0.14
N ILE A 81 6.78 -2.55 0.22
CA ILE A 81 7.01 -1.92 1.52
C ILE A 81 6.31 -0.54 1.60
N PRO A 82 6.50 0.38 0.64
CA PRO A 82 5.76 1.65 0.67
C PRO A 82 4.23 1.46 0.66
N THR A 83 3.72 0.47 -0.06
CA THR A 83 2.28 0.15 -0.05
C THR A 83 1.83 -0.25 1.35
N ARG A 84 2.55 -1.16 2.02
CA ARG A 84 2.21 -1.56 3.39
C ARG A 84 2.29 -0.40 4.37
N LEU A 85 3.31 0.45 4.24
CA LEU A 85 3.42 1.66 5.06
C LEU A 85 2.23 2.60 4.85
N LEU A 86 1.80 2.81 3.61
CA LEU A 86 0.63 3.64 3.33
C LEU A 86 -0.67 3.05 3.89
N LEU A 87 -0.85 1.74 3.80
CA LEU A 87 -2.05 1.07 4.34
C LEU A 87 -2.05 1.02 5.88
N LYS A 88 -0.86 1.01 6.50
CA LYS A 88 -0.66 1.14 7.95
C LYS A 88 -0.55 2.60 8.43
N HIS A 89 -0.56 3.56 7.52
CA HIS A 89 -0.52 4.99 7.85
C HIS A 89 -1.66 5.31 8.82
N LYS A 90 -1.35 6.14 9.83
CA LYS A 90 -2.31 6.59 10.82
C LYS A 90 -2.57 8.08 10.62
N ASN A 91 -3.83 8.46 10.53
CA ASN A 91 -4.22 9.87 10.52
C ASN A 91 -4.02 10.53 11.90
N TYR A 92 -4.40 11.79 12.08
CA TYR A 92 -4.20 12.49 13.36
C TYR A 92 -5.03 11.94 14.53
N GLN A 93 -6.04 11.11 14.26
CA GLN A 93 -6.79 10.37 15.27
C GLN A 93 -6.17 8.99 15.58
N GLY A 94 -5.01 8.69 14.98
CA GLY A 94 -4.33 7.40 15.10
C GLY A 94 -5.00 6.29 14.28
N GLU A 95 -5.94 6.62 13.40
CA GLU A 95 -6.74 5.65 12.67
C GLU A 95 -6.03 5.19 11.41
N THR A 96 -6.02 3.88 11.18
CA THR A 96 -5.70 3.31 9.87
C THR A 96 -6.93 3.28 8.98
N ILE A 97 -6.74 2.93 7.70
CA ILE A 97 -7.84 2.76 6.74
C ILE A 97 -8.89 1.72 7.20
N LEU A 98 -8.49 0.74 8.02
CA LEU A 98 -9.39 -0.28 8.55
C LEU A 98 -10.29 0.28 9.65
N HIS A 99 -9.77 1.18 10.50
CA HIS A 99 -10.58 1.88 11.50
C HIS A 99 -11.61 2.77 10.82
N VAL A 100 -11.20 3.55 9.81
CA VAL A 100 -12.11 4.41 9.05
C VAL A 100 -13.17 3.58 8.33
N ALA A 101 -12.81 2.44 7.74
CA ALA A 101 -13.78 1.53 7.13
C ALA A 101 -14.76 0.95 8.17
N ALA A 102 -14.29 0.63 9.37
CA ALA A 102 -15.15 0.11 10.45
C ALA A 102 -16.18 1.14 10.95
N GLN A 103 -15.88 2.44 10.84
CA GLN A 103 -16.80 3.53 11.20
C GLN A 103 -17.96 3.71 10.21
N THR A 104 -17.87 3.18 8.99
CA THR A 104 -18.97 3.34 8.03
C THR A 104 -20.08 2.31 8.24
N GLY A 105 -19.78 1.22 8.96
CA GLY A 105 -20.68 0.07 9.05
C GLY A 105 -20.84 -0.72 7.76
N ASN A 106 -20.11 -0.35 6.70
CA ASN A 106 -20.16 -1.02 5.40
C ASN A 106 -19.15 -2.18 5.36
N GLN A 107 -19.67 -3.42 5.41
CA GLN A 107 -18.86 -4.62 5.39
C GLN A 107 -17.98 -4.75 4.13
N ASP A 108 -18.41 -4.23 2.99
CA ASP A 108 -17.61 -4.27 1.75
C ASP A 108 -16.38 -3.37 1.87
N MET A 109 -16.49 -2.23 2.56
CA MET A 109 -15.35 -1.33 2.79
C MET A 109 -14.33 -1.94 3.75
N VAL A 110 -14.80 -2.61 4.82
CA VAL A 110 -13.93 -3.32 5.76
C VAL A 110 -13.23 -4.50 5.07
N THR A 111 -13.96 -5.23 4.23
CA THR A 111 -13.42 -6.29 3.38
C THR A 111 -12.37 -5.73 2.41
N ALA A 112 -12.66 -4.60 1.75
CA ALA A 112 -11.74 -3.94 0.85
C ALA A 112 -10.46 -3.48 1.56
N ALA A 113 -10.57 -2.87 2.76
CA ALA A 113 -9.43 -2.44 3.56
C ALA A 113 -8.51 -3.62 3.91
N TYR A 114 -9.09 -4.72 4.40
CA TYR A 114 -8.34 -5.93 4.72
C TYR A 114 -7.68 -6.54 3.48
N ARG A 115 -8.41 -6.63 2.35
CA ARG A 115 -7.86 -7.20 1.11
C ARG A 115 -6.79 -6.34 0.47
N LEU A 116 -6.89 -5.01 0.53
CA LEU A 116 -5.82 -4.11 0.11
C LEU A 116 -4.53 -4.42 0.85
N PHE A 117 -4.61 -4.60 2.17
CA PHE A 117 -3.46 -4.95 3.00
C PHE A 117 -2.88 -6.31 2.60
N CYS A 118 -3.73 -7.30 2.35
CA CYS A 118 -3.35 -8.64 1.89
C CYS A 118 -2.96 -8.70 0.39
N ARG A 119 -3.01 -7.57 -0.33
CA ARG A 119 -2.79 -7.47 -1.79
C ARG A 119 -3.73 -8.33 -2.64
N ASP A 120 -4.93 -8.62 -2.15
CA ASP A 120 -5.94 -9.45 -2.82
C ASP A 120 -6.95 -8.62 -3.64
N SER A 121 -7.72 -9.25 -4.52
CA SER A 121 -8.74 -8.61 -5.38
C SER A 121 -9.82 -7.89 -4.57
N LEU A 122 -10.21 -6.69 -5.00
CA LEU A 122 -11.25 -5.89 -4.33
C LEU A 122 -12.67 -6.43 -4.65
N PRO A 123 -13.69 -6.10 -3.82
CA PRO A 123 -15.08 -6.54 -4.04
C PRO A 123 -15.67 -6.21 -5.42
N ASN A 124 -15.28 -5.08 -6.02
CA ASN A 124 -15.75 -4.62 -7.33
C ASN A 124 -14.92 -5.17 -8.51
N GLU A 125 -13.88 -5.96 -8.27
CA GLU A 125 -13.00 -6.46 -9.33
C GLU A 125 -13.46 -7.81 -9.88
N ARG A 126 -13.30 -8.05 -11.19
CA ARG A 126 -13.72 -9.30 -11.85
C ARG A 126 -13.11 -10.58 -11.27
N ARG A 127 -11.92 -10.48 -10.66
CA ARG A 127 -11.21 -11.60 -10.03
C ARG A 127 -11.58 -11.80 -8.57
N PHE A 128 -12.55 -11.03 -8.07
CA PHE A 128 -13.07 -11.18 -6.72
C PHE A 128 -13.63 -12.59 -6.53
N THR A 129 -13.02 -13.32 -5.61
CA THR A 129 -13.63 -14.52 -5.05
C THR A 129 -14.32 -14.13 -3.74
N PRO A 130 -15.62 -14.43 -3.56
CA PRO A 130 -16.32 -14.15 -2.31
C PRO A 130 -15.72 -14.94 -1.14
N THR A 131 -15.08 -16.08 -1.44
CA THR A 131 -14.14 -16.76 -0.57
C THR A 131 -13.01 -15.78 -0.24
N PRO A 132 -12.90 -15.33 1.02
CA PRO A 132 -11.84 -14.42 1.40
C PRO A 132 -10.48 -15.04 1.15
N ALA A 133 -9.46 -14.25 0.82
CA ALA A 133 -8.08 -14.76 0.79
C ALA A 133 -7.71 -15.45 2.12
N GLU A 134 -8.41 -15.10 3.21
CA GLU A 134 -8.32 -15.76 4.52
C GLU A 134 -8.77 -17.22 4.55
N GLU A 135 -9.52 -17.71 3.56
CA GLU A 135 -9.92 -19.14 3.42
C GLU A 135 -8.92 -19.98 2.63
N ARG A 136 -8.02 -19.35 1.88
CA ARG A 136 -6.83 -20.04 1.37
C ARG A 136 -5.87 -20.13 2.53
N ASN A 137 -5.79 -21.32 3.11
CA ASN A 137 -4.97 -21.64 4.27
C ASN A 137 -3.54 -22.00 3.78
N PRO A 138 -2.55 -21.08 3.67
CA PRO A 138 -1.17 -21.51 3.81
C PRO A 138 -1.07 -21.97 5.28
N GLY A 139 -0.63 -23.20 5.53
CA GLY A 139 -0.72 -23.83 6.84
C GLY A 139 -0.34 -22.91 8.02
N PHE A 140 -0.93 -23.20 9.19
CA PHE A 140 -0.79 -22.47 10.46
C PHE A 140 0.65 -22.19 10.94
N GLU A 141 1.64 -22.80 10.28
CA GLU A 141 3.07 -22.72 10.62
C GLU A 141 3.78 -21.48 10.04
N ASP A 142 3.15 -20.71 9.15
CA ASP A 142 3.86 -19.69 8.37
C ASP A 142 3.72 -18.26 8.94
N GLY A 143 4.85 -17.55 9.06
CA GLY A 143 4.94 -16.14 9.48
C GLY A 143 4.23 -15.16 8.54
N SER A 144 3.62 -15.65 7.48
CA SER A 144 2.72 -14.91 6.58
C SER A 144 1.41 -14.47 7.24
N ARG A 145 0.92 -15.14 8.29
CA ARG A 145 -0.31 -14.75 9.02
C ARG A 145 -0.16 -13.54 9.93
N LEU A 146 1.07 -13.27 10.40
CA LEU A 146 1.31 -12.26 11.42
C LEU A 146 1.06 -10.82 10.95
N PRO A 147 1.49 -10.38 9.74
CA PRO A 147 1.20 -9.02 9.32
C PRO A 147 -0.30 -8.69 9.22
N PRO A 148 -1.17 -9.54 8.63
CA PRO A 148 -2.62 -9.30 8.64
C PRO A 148 -3.22 -9.27 10.04
N LEU A 149 -2.81 -10.18 10.92
CA LEU A 149 -3.25 -10.19 12.32
C LEU A 149 -2.86 -8.89 13.03
N MET A 150 -1.61 -8.47 12.89
CA MET A 150 -1.13 -7.23 13.51
C MET A 150 -1.81 -5.98 12.94
N PHE A 151 -2.24 -6.02 11.67
CA PHE A 151 -3.03 -4.94 11.08
C PHE A 151 -4.45 -4.86 11.66
N LEU A 152 -5.08 -6.02 11.90
CA LEU A 152 -6.41 -6.11 12.55
C LEU A 152 -6.39 -5.67 14.02
N LEU A 153 -5.27 -5.91 14.72
CA LEU A 153 -5.07 -5.57 16.13
C LEU A 153 -4.45 -4.17 16.34
N GLU A 154 -4.25 -3.41 15.25
CA GLU A 154 -3.71 -2.06 15.34
C GLU A 154 -4.72 -1.18 16.10
N GLN A 155 -4.23 -0.39 17.06
CA GLN A 155 -5.07 0.48 17.89
C GLN A 155 -4.93 1.94 17.46
N ASN A 156 -6.04 2.68 17.50
CA ASN A 156 -6.06 4.14 17.29
C ASN A 156 -5.61 4.92 18.55
N ALA A 157 -5.69 6.25 18.51
CA ALA A 157 -5.30 7.10 19.65
C ALA A 157 -6.20 6.90 20.89
N ALA A 158 -7.42 6.38 20.71
CA ALA A 158 -8.34 6.01 21.79
C ALA A 158 -8.12 4.57 22.30
N SER A 159 -7.03 3.90 21.87
CA SER A 159 -6.73 2.50 22.21
C SER A 159 -7.79 1.50 21.74
N GLN A 160 -8.56 1.84 20.72
CA GLN A 160 -9.56 0.96 20.11
C GLN A 160 -8.98 0.34 18.84
N ASP A 161 -9.16 -0.96 18.67
CA ASP A 161 -8.98 -1.62 17.36
C ASP A 161 -10.21 -1.40 16.47
N ALA A 162 -10.13 -1.83 15.20
CA ALA A 162 -11.22 -1.63 14.24
C ALA A 162 -12.54 -2.32 14.66
N ALA A 163 -12.47 -3.49 15.30
CA ALA A 163 -13.67 -4.17 15.80
C ALA A 163 -14.35 -3.37 16.93
N SER A 164 -13.55 -2.84 17.85
CA SER A 164 -14.01 -1.98 18.95
C SER A 164 -14.59 -0.67 18.42
N VAL A 165 -14.00 -0.09 17.38
CA VAL A 165 -14.54 1.09 16.68
C VAL A 165 -15.90 0.77 16.06
N ALA A 166 -16.04 -0.34 15.32
CA ALA A 166 -17.33 -0.75 14.74
C ALA A 166 -18.40 -0.91 15.82
N ARG A 167 -18.08 -1.58 16.93
CA ARG A 167 -19.00 -1.80 18.05
C ARG A 167 -19.44 -0.49 18.71
N THR A 168 -18.51 0.44 18.94
CA THR A 168 -18.81 1.75 19.53
C THR A 168 -19.77 2.56 18.67
N ASN A 169 -19.77 2.33 17.35
CA ASN A 169 -20.69 2.96 16.40
C ASN A 169 -21.97 2.14 16.14
N GLY A 170 -22.19 1.03 16.84
CA GLY A 170 -23.40 0.20 16.71
C GLY A 170 -23.37 -0.80 15.55
N TYR A 171 -22.22 -1.00 14.88
CA TYR A 171 -22.07 -1.90 13.74
C TYR A 171 -21.60 -3.29 14.17
N GLU A 172 -22.45 -3.98 14.94
CA GLU A 172 -22.10 -5.27 15.56
C GLU A 172 -21.80 -6.39 14.53
N ASP A 173 -22.43 -6.37 13.36
CA ASP A 173 -22.13 -7.35 12.30
C ASP A 173 -20.71 -7.19 11.75
N VAL A 174 -20.26 -5.94 11.56
CA VAL A 174 -18.89 -5.62 11.14
C VAL A 174 -17.88 -6.02 12.22
N ALA A 175 -18.16 -5.68 13.49
CA ALA A 175 -17.30 -6.07 14.60
C ALA A 175 -17.14 -7.60 14.68
N ARG A 176 -18.25 -8.35 14.63
CA ARG A 176 -18.24 -9.82 14.59
C ARG A 176 -17.49 -10.37 13.38
N TRP A 177 -17.60 -9.72 12.22
CA TRP A 177 -16.85 -10.13 11.04
C TRP A 177 -15.33 -10.00 11.27
N ILE A 178 -14.86 -8.86 11.79
CA ILE A 178 -13.43 -8.63 12.09
C ILE A 178 -12.93 -9.64 13.14
N GLU A 179 -13.70 -9.87 14.21
CA GLU A 179 -13.34 -10.79 15.28
C GLU A 179 -13.24 -12.25 14.81
N ARG A 180 -14.10 -12.67 13.87
CA ARG A 180 -13.97 -13.98 13.22
C ARG A 180 -12.66 -14.09 12.45
N LEU A 181 -12.23 -13.04 11.76
CA LEU A 181 -10.93 -13.04 11.08
C LEU A 181 -9.77 -13.14 12.06
N VAL A 182 -9.81 -12.36 13.15
CA VAL A 182 -8.80 -12.42 14.20
C VAL A 182 -8.74 -13.83 14.80
N THR A 183 -9.88 -14.43 15.14
CA THR A 183 -9.96 -15.80 15.68
C THR A 183 -9.42 -16.83 14.69
N LYS A 184 -9.63 -16.63 13.40
CA LYS A 184 -9.11 -17.53 12.37
C LYS A 184 -7.59 -17.43 12.23
N LEU A 185 -7.06 -16.21 12.26
CA LEU A 185 -5.62 -15.94 12.18
C LEU A 185 -4.89 -16.30 13.47
N ASP A 186 -5.60 -16.34 14.60
CA ASP A 186 -5.07 -16.65 15.93
C ASP A 186 -6.07 -17.51 16.74
N PRO A 187 -6.19 -18.81 16.39
CA PRO A 187 -7.19 -19.70 16.98
C PRO A 187 -6.89 -20.05 18.44
N HIS A 188 -5.63 -19.99 18.84
CA HIS A 188 -5.20 -20.27 20.22
C HIS A 188 -5.29 -19.03 21.12
N GLY A 189 -5.51 -17.85 20.54
CA GLY A 189 -5.60 -16.61 21.30
C GLY A 189 -4.25 -16.13 21.82
N ASP A 190 -3.16 -16.50 21.14
CA ASP A 190 -1.79 -16.17 21.51
C ASP A 190 -1.60 -14.65 21.63
N ARG A 191 -2.39 -13.84 20.90
CA ARG A 191 -2.37 -12.37 20.99
C ARG A 191 -2.65 -11.81 22.39
N ASN A 192 -3.32 -12.59 23.25
CA ASN A 192 -3.65 -12.18 24.61
C ASN A 192 -2.48 -12.39 25.57
N ASP A 193 -1.49 -13.19 25.21
CA ASP A 193 -0.24 -13.30 25.96
C ASP A 193 0.70 -12.14 25.59
N ALA A 194 1.16 -11.40 26.59
CA ALA A 194 1.99 -10.22 26.36
C ALA A 194 3.33 -10.55 25.70
N LYS A 195 3.93 -11.71 26.03
CA LYS A 195 5.22 -12.13 25.45
C LYS A 195 5.05 -12.59 24.01
N GLU A 196 3.99 -13.33 23.71
CA GLU A 196 3.70 -13.72 22.34
C GLU A 196 3.36 -12.50 21.47
N ARG A 197 2.58 -11.55 21.99
CA ARG A 197 2.32 -10.29 21.28
C ARG A 197 3.60 -9.51 20.97
N GLU A 198 4.52 -9.42 21.93
CA GLU A 198 5.83 -8.80 21.73
C GLU A 198 6.66 -9.53 20.66
N ARG A 199 6.69 -10.88 20.69
CA ARG A 199 7.34 -11.69 19.66
C ARG A 199 6.74 -11.48 18.27
N MET A 200 5.41 -11.40 18.16
CA MET A 200 4.73 -11.12 16.89
C MET A 200 5.10 -9.75 16.34
N GLN A 201 5.14 -8.73 17.21
CA GLN A 201 5.57 -7.37 16.84
C GLN A 201 7.01 -7.35 16.35
N GLU A 202 7.91 -8.02 17.08
CA GLU A 202 9.31 -8.11 16.72
C GLU A 202 9.52 -8.84 15.38
N PHE A 203 8.81 -9.93 15.15
CA PHE A 203 8.84 -10.65 13.88
C PHE A 203 8.42 -9.74 12.71
N VAL A 204 7.33 -8.99 12.86
CA VAL A 204 6.86 -8.06 11.82
C VAL A 204 7.89 -6.95 11.59
N ARG A 205 8.50 -6.42 12.66
CA ARG A 205 9.55 -5.41 12.58
C ARG A 205 10.78 -5.90 11.83
N GLN A 206 11.32 -7.07 12.20
CA GLN A 206 12.48 -7.68 11.54
C GLN A 206 12.19 -7.95 10.06
N ARG A 207 11.02 -8.51 9.73
CA ARG A 207 10.64 -8.77 8.35
C ARG A 207 10.53 -7.49 7.51
N GLN A 208 10.09 -6.38 8.10
CA GLN A 208 10.06 -5.09 7.41
C GLN A 208 11.47 -4.52 7.23
N GLN A 209 12.34 -4.64 8.24
CA GLN A 209 13.73 -4.19 8.17
C GLN A 209 14.54 -4.96 7.12
N HIS A 210 14.46 -6.29 7.10
CA HIS A 210 15.20 -7.12 6.13
C HIS A 210 14.88 -6.76 4.68
N ARG A 211 13.60 -6.52 4.38
CA ARG A 211 13.18 -6.14 3.02
C ARG A 211 13.62 -4.72 2.65
N TYR A 212 13.80 -3.83 3.63
CA TYR A 212 14.36 -2.51 3.38
C TYR A 212 15.84 -2.58 3.00
N THR A 213 16.62 -3.42 3.68
CA THR A 213 18.05 -3.63 3.36
C THR A 213 18.26 -4.31 2.01
N GLU A 214 17.42 -5.28 1.64
CA GLU A 214 17.53 -5.99 0.35
C GLU A 214 17.35 -5.05 -0.85
N ILE A 215 16.41 -4.09 -0.76
CA ILE A 215 16.17 -3.08 -1.81
C ILE A 215 17.37 -2.13 -1.98
N HIS A 216 18.16 -1.86 -0.94
CA HIS A 216 19.33 -0.97 -1.05
C HIS A 216 20.58 -1.64 -1.60
N VAL A 217 20.63 -2.97 -1.69
CA VAL A 217 21.81 -3.69 -2.20
C VAL A 217 21.72 -3.92 -3.71
N GLU A 218 20.53 -3.86 -4.31
CA GLU A 218 20.33 -4.11 -5.75
C GLU A 218 20.59 -2.88 -6.65
N ASP A 219 20.76 -1.67 -6.08
CA ASP A 219 20.92 -0.42 -6.85
C ASP A 219 22.40 -0.04 -7.15
N ASP A 220 23.40 -0.81 -6.69
CA ASP A 220 24.82 -0.39 -6.66
C ASP A 220 25.80 -1.10 -7.63
N GLU A 221 25.34 -1.93 -8.57
CA GLU A 221 26.22 -2.41 -9.66
C GLU A 221 25.88 -1.75 -10.99
N VAL A 222 26.11 -0.43 -11.07
CA VAL A 222 26.33 0.22 -12.36
C VAL A 222 27.70 -0.27 -12.83
N TYR A 223 27.72 -1.26 -13.72
CA TYR A 223 28.91 -1.57 -14.50
C TYR A 223 29.26 -0.30 -15.27
N GLU A 224 30.28 0.42 -14.80
CA GLU A 224 30.95 1.44 -15.60
C GLU A 224 31.49 0.71 -16.83
N ASP A 225 30.73 0.81 -17.93
CA ASP A 225 31.14 0.36 -19.25
C ASP A 225 32.25 1.33 -19.69
N ASP A 226 33.48 1.00 -19.30
CA ASP A 226 34.71 1.59 -19.81
C ASP A 226 34.83 1.24 -21.30
N SER A 227 33.97 1.82 -22.14
CA SER A 227 34.21 1.87 -23.57
C SER A 227 35.26 2.94 -23.80
N ASP A 228 36.53 2.53 -23.66
CA ASP A 228 37.69 3.26 -24.12
C ASP A 228 37.52 3.57 -25.61
N ASP A 229 37.13 4.80 -25.90
CA ASP A 229 37.28 5.46 -27.20
C ASP A 229 38.79 5.61 -27.48
N GLU A 230 39.42 4.57 -28.04
CA GLU A 230 40.71 4.74 -28.72
C GLU A 230 40.48 5.39 -30.09
N GLU A 231 40.52 6.74 -30.08
CA GLU A 231 40.89 7.54 -31.24
C GLU A 231 42.35 7.22 -31.64
N ASP A 232 42.54 6.37 -32.65
CA ASP A 232 43.79 6.36 -33.42
C ASP A 232 43.53 6.92 -34.82
N ALA A 233 43.84 8.22 -34.94
CA ALA A 233 44.13 8.88 -36.19
C ALA A 233 45.56 8.55 -36.64
N ASP A 234 45.74 8.37 -37.96
CA ASP A 234 46.96 8.52 -38.78
C ASP A 234 47.06 7.35 -39.79
N ASP A 235 47.55 7.45 -41.02
CA ASP A 235 48.02 8.52 -41.91
C ASP A 235 48.40 7.78 -43.23
N LYS A 236 48.32 8.47 -44.38
CA LYS A 236 48.97 8.20 -45.70
C LYS A 236 49.12 6.75 -46.23
N HIS A 237 48.64 6.51 -47.46
CA HIS A 237 49.51 6.57 -48.67
C HIS A 237 48.79 6.26 -50.01
N ASN A 238 48.94 7.20 -50.94
CA ASN A 238 49.45 7.05 -52.30
C ASN A 238 48.88 6.03 -53.32
N HIS A 239 48.43 6.63 -54.43
CA HIS A 239 48.85 6.43 -55.83
C HIS A 239 48.41 5.21 -56.67
N ASP A 240 47.84 5.57 -57.82
CA ASP A 240 48.00 5.05 -59.18
C ASP A 240 47.64 3.60 -59.51
N GLY A 241 46.73 3.46 -60.49
CA GLY A 241 46.60 2.25 -61.28
C GLY A 241 45.46 2.30 -62.29
N LYS A 242 45.80 2.67 -63.53
CA LYS A 242 45.01 2.62 -64.77
C LYS A 242 44.15 1.35 -64.92
N ASN A 243 43.07 1.44 -65.70
CA ASN A 243 42.97 0.72 -66.97
C ASN A 243 41.83 1.25 -67.85
N ASP A 244 42.16 1.39 -69.13
CA ASP A 244 41.25 1.49 -70.28
C ASP A 244 40.48 0.17 -70.50
#